data_AF-A0A4P9T5W5-F1
#
_entry.id   AF-A0A4P9T5W5-F1
#
_cell.length_a   1.000
_cell.length_b   1.000
_cell.length_c   1.000
_cell.angle_alpha   90.00
_cell.angle_beta   90.00
_cell.angle_gamma   90.00
#
_symmetry.space_group_name_H-M   'P 1'
#
loop_
_entity.id
_entity.type
_entity.pdbx_description
1 polymer ?
#
loop_
_entity_poly.entity_id
_entity_poly.type
_entity_poly.pdbx_seq_one_letter_code
_entity_poly.pdbx_strand_id
1 'polypeptide(L)'
;MKERGITDGLTMNQLAERNAEHVTTIAALEARCAALVAENVGLKYQEPAGYHVIKECGKVGCSVATLEEAEKTRDFWNKKWTIRPYFYSAQPASERERIRREHAEWSDKTFGDVGPVGPLKHLSKEALETAAEPGDLSELADMQFLLWDAQRRAGITDKQITRAMVEKLEINKSRQWPEPKDGEPRLHIKKHPAPVVPEEITADGIIGMHECGFVEGWNACRAAMLSKWITK
;
A
#
# COMPACT_ATOMS: atom_id res chain seq x y z
N MET A 1 -27.86 -49.94 -55.94
CA MET A 1 -27.60 -48.49 -55.74
C MET A 1 -26.49 -48.36 -54.71
N LYS A 2 -25.44 -47.59 -55.03
CA LYS A 2 -24.21 -47.44 -54.23
C LYS A 2 -24.49 -46.98 -52.80
N GLU A 3 -24.02 -47.74 -51.81
CA GLU A 3 -23.80 -47.23 -50.46
C GLU A 3 -22.69 -46.17 -50.54
N ARG A 4 -23.05 -44.91 -50.32
CA ARG A 4 -22.11 -43.80 -50.19
C ARG A 4 -21.50 -43.86 -48.80
N GLY A 5 -20.47 -44.70 -48.64
CA GLY A 5 -19.52 -44.56 -47.55
C GLY A 5 -18.74 -43.27 -47.75
N ILE A 6 -19.03 -42.26 -46.95
CA ILE A 6 -18.26 -41.02 -46.88
C ILE A 6 -16.93 -41.38 -46.21
N THR A 7 -15.92 -41.72 -47.01
CA THR A 7 -14.52 -41.60 -46.60
C THR A 7 -13.98 -40.36 -47.30
N ASP A 8 -13.15 -39.57 -46.62
CA ASP A 8 -12.74 -38.20 -46.95
C ASP A 8 -11.97 -38.01 -48.29
N GLY A 9 -12.16 -38.88 -49.29
CA GLY A 9 -11.44 -38.81 -50.57
C GLY A 9 -9.94 -39.08 -50.45
N LEU A 10 -9.47 -39.55 -49.29
CA LEU A 10 -8.07 -39.83 -49.02
C LEU A 10 -7.65 -41.18 -49.61
N THR A 11 -6.47 -41.19 -50.23
CA THR A 11 -5.82 -42.42 -50.68
C THR A 11 -5.36 -43.26 -49.49
N MET A 12 -5.14 -44.56 -49.69
CA MET A 12 -4.67 -45.48 -48.63
C MET A 12 -3.36 -45.02 -47.97
N ASN A 13 -2.46 -44.37 -48.73
CA ASN A 13 -1.23 -43.82 -48.18
C ASN A 13 -1.48 -42.62 -47.25
N GLN A 14 -2.39 -41.72 -47.64
CA GLN A 14 -2.76 -40.57 -46.80
C GLN A 14 -3.49 -41.01 -45.51
N LEU A 15 -4.28 -42.09 -45.57
CA LEU A 15 -4.88 -42.72 -44.39
C LEU A 15 -3.82 -43.31 -43.46
N ALA A 16 -2.79 -43.96 -44.01
CA ALA A 16 -1.69 -44.51 -43.24
C ALA A 16 -0.87 -43.41 -42.55
N GLU A 17 -0.59 -42.30 -43.24
CA GLU A 17 0.07 -41.12 -42.66
C GLU A 17 -0.75 -40.50 -41.52
N ARG A 18 -2.06 -40.27 -41.74
CA ARG A 18 -2.95 -39.70 -40.70
C ARG A 18 -3.07 -40.63 -39.48
N ASN A 19 -3.06 -41.94 -39.69
CA ASN A 19 -3.05 -42.91 -38.60
C ASN A 19 -1.71 -42.89 -37.84
N ALA A 20 -0.57 -42.73 -38.51
CA ALA A 20 0.73 -42.59 -37.84
C ALA A 20 0.79 -41.32 -36.99
N GLU A 21 0.23 -40.21 -37.46
CA GLU A 21 0.09 -38.96 -36.70
C GLU A 21 -0.81 -39.14 -35.46
N HIS A 22 -1.95 -39.82 -35.61
CA HIS A 22 -2.84 -40.12 -34.48
C HIS A 22 -2.15 -41.00 -33.43
N VAL A 23 -1.43 -42.04 -33.84
CA VAL A 23 -0.68 -42.92 -32.93
C VAL A 23 0.38 -42.11 -32.16
N THR A 24 1.09 -41.22 -32.84
CA THR A 24 2.09 -40.35 -32.21
C THR A 24 1.45 -39.39 -31.21
N THR A 25 0.27 -38.85 -31.54
CA THR A 25 -0.49 -37.94 -30.67
C THR A 25 -1.02 -38.68 -29.44
N ILE A 26 -1.54 -39.89 -29.61
CA ILE A 26 -2.03 -40.73 -28.51
C ILE A 26 -0.89 -41.05 -27.55
N ALA A 27 0.26 -41.48 -28.06
CA ALA A 27 1.43 -41.75 -27.22
C ALA A 27 1.90 -40.50 -26.45
N ALA A 28 1.88 -39.33 -27.07
CA ALA A 28 2.22 -38.07 -26.41
C ALA A 28 1.20 -37.69 -25.31
N LEU A 29 -0.09 -37.92 -25.53
CA LEU A 29 -1.14 -37.69 -24.53
C LEU A 29 -1.04 -38.66 -23.36
N GLU A 30 -0.77 -39.94 -23.63
CA GLU A 30 -0.56 -40.96 -22.60
C GLU A 30 0.64 -40.61 -21.71
N ALA A 31 1.75 -40.15 -22.31
CA ALA A 31 2.91 -39.68 -21.56
C ALA A 31 2.59 -38.46 -20.66
N ARG A 32 1.79 -37.50 -21.16
CA ARG A 32 1.34 -36.35 -20.36
C ARG A 32 0.42 -36.76 -19.20
N CYS A 33 -0.49 -37.70 -19.43
CA CYS A 33 -1.35 -38.23 -18.39
C CYS A 33 -0.54 -38.96 -17.31
N ALA A 34 0.46 -39.76 -17.69
CA ALA A 34 1.36 -40.41 -16.74
C ALA A 34 2.14 -39.40 -15.88
N ALA A 35 2.63 -38.32 -16.49
CA ALA A 35 3.32 -37.25 -15.77
C ALA A 35 2.40 -36.53 -14.77
N LEU A 36 1.16 -36.19 -15.16
CA LEU A 36 0.18 -35.58 -14.26
C LEU A 36 -0.23 -36.50 -13.12
N VAL A 37 -0.33 -37.81 -13.37
CA VAL A 37 -0.59 -38.79 -12.30
C VAL A 37 0.58 -38.83 -11.31
N ALA A 38 1.83 -38.81 -11.79
CA ALA A 38 3.02 -38.78 -10.94
C ALA A 38 3.10 -37.49 -10.10
N GLU A 39 2.79 -36.33 -10.68
CA GLU A 39 2.72 -35.04 -9.99
C GLU A 39 1.64 -35.04 -8.89
N ASN A 40 0.44 -35.53 -9.21
CA ASN A 40 -0.66 -35.66 -8.24
C ASN A 40 -0.33 -36.61 -7.09
N VAL A 41 0.43 -37.69 -7.36
CA VAL A 41 0.93 -38.58 -6.32
C VAL A 41 1.90 -37.84 -5.39
N GLY A 42 2.80 -37.02 -5.93
CA GLY A 42 3.71 -36.18 -5.14
C GLY A 42 2.97 -35.20 -4.22
N LEU A 43 1.90 -34.57 -4.72
CA LEU A 43 1.06 -33.66 -3.92
C LEU A 43 0.29 -34.36 -2.81
N LYS A 44 -0.07 -35.65 -2.97
CA LYS A 44 -0.84 -36.41 -1.98
C LYS A 44 -0.06 -36.69 -0.68
N TYR A 45 1.27 -36.65 -0.74
CA TYR A 45 2.15 -36.94 0.40
C TYR A 45 2.87 -35.70 0.95
N GLN A 46 2.55 -34.51 0.45
CA GLN A 46 3.09 -33.29 1.03
C GLN A 46 2.49 -33.06 2.42
N GLU A 47 3.32 -32.78 3.41
CA GLU A 47 2.80 -32.35 4.71
C GLU A 47 2.17 -30.96 4.59
N PRO A 48 0.97 -30.74 5.15
CA PRO A 48 0.34 -29.43 5.11
C PRO A 48 1.11 -28.42 5.98
N ALA A 49 1.23 -27.20 5.47
CA ALA A 49 1.79 -26.06 6.20
C ALA A 49 0.90 -25.60 7.38
N GLY A 50 -0.35 -26.07 7.42
CA GLY A 50 -1.27 -25.94 8.54
C GLY A 50 -2.70 -26.23 8.11
N TYR A 51 -3.66 -25.85 8.95
CA TYR A 51 -5.08 -26.15 8.76
C TYR A 51 -5.95 -24.90 8.93
N HIS A 52 -6.85 -24.68 7.97
CA HIS A 52 -7.89 -23.65 8.07
C HIS A 52 -9.13 -24.23 8.72
N VAL A 53 -9.69 -23.52 9.70
CA VAL A 53 -11.04 -23.77 10.20
C VAL A 53 -11.99 -22.82 9.48
N ILE A 54 -12.88 -23.38 8.67
CA ILE A 54 -13.71 -22.67 7.69
C ILE A 54 -15.17 -22.68 8.15
N LYS A 55 -15.75 -21.48 8.21
CA LYS A 55 -17.15 -21.26 8.58
C LYS A 55 -18.10 -21.84 7.53
N GLU A 56 -19.36 -22.05 7.90
CA GLU A 56 -20.41 -22.49 6.95
C GLU A 56 -20.55 -21.55 5.73
N CYS A 57 -20.25 -20.26 5.89
CA CYS A 57 -20.26 -19.29 4.80
C CYS A 57 -19.03 -19.37 3.86
N GLY A 58 -18.14 -20.36 4.05
CA GLY A 58 -16.94 -20.57 3.23
C GLY A 58 -15.75 -19.67 3.58
N LYS A 59 -15.89 -18.73 4.53
CA LYS A 59 -14.80 -17.86 4.98
C LYS A 59 -13.90 -18.58 5.99
N VAL A 60 -12.59 -18.35 5.90
CA VAL A 60 -11.63 -18.80 6.91
C VAL A 60 -11.92 -18.07 8.22
N GLY A 61 -12.17 -18.83 9.28
CA GLY A 61 -12.31 -18.31 10.63
C GLY A 61 -10.95 -18.11 11.29
N CYS A 62 -10.10 -19.13 11.22
CA CYS A 62 -8.72 -19.09 11.70
C CYS A 62 -7.85 -20.11 10.95
N SER A 63 -6.54 -19.95 11.10
CA SER A 63 -5.51 -20.88 10.61
C SER A 63 -4.66 -21.30 11.80
N VAL A 64 -4.37 -22.59 11.89
CA VAL A 64 -3.59 -23.18 12.99
C VAL A 64 -2.54 -24.12 12.43
N ALA A 65 -1.49 -24.40 13.21
CA ALA A 65 -0.35 -25.17 12.73
C ALA A 65 -0.66 -26.67 12.64
N THR A 66 -1.51 -27.19 13.54
CA THR A 66 -1.76 -28.64 13.66
C THR A 66 -3.22 -29.01 13.42
N LEU A 67 -3.46 -30.27 13.03
CA LEU A 67 -4.82 -30.80 12.86
C LEU A 67 -5.57 -30.83 14.19
N GLU A 68 -4.87 -31.21 15.26
CA GLU A 68 -5.43 -31.29 16.61
C GLU A 68 -5.94 -29.91 17.10
N GLU A 69 -5.15 -28.85 16.88
CA GLU A 69 -5.59 -27.48 17.19
C GLU A 69 -6.81 -27.09 16.36
N ALA A 70 -6.88 -27.52 15.09
CA ALA A 70 -7.99 -27.19 14.20
C ALA A 70 -9.28 -27.89 14.65
N GLU A 71 -9.18 -29.15 15.07
CA GLU A 71 -10.28 -29.94 15.62
C GLU A 71 -10.80 -29.35 16.94
N LYS A 72 -9.90 -29.04 17.88
CA LYS A 72 -10.27 -28.37 19.14
C LYS A 72 -10.96 -27.03 18.87
N THR A 73 -10.43 -26.25 17.92
CA THR A 73 -11.01 -24.95 17.57
C THR A 73 -12.38 -25.09 16.91
N ARG A 74 -12.53 -26.00 15.94
CA ARG A 74 -13.84 -26.33 15.35
C ARG A 74 -14.84 -26.76 16.42
N ASP A 75 -14.45 -27.68 17.30
CA ASP A 75 -15.35 -28.26 18.28
C ASP A 75 -15.77 -27.28 19.37
N PHE A 76 -14.89 -26.34 19.73
CA PHE A 76 -15.20 -25.24 20.65
C PHE A 76 -16.10 -24.18 20.01
N TRP A 77 -15.86 -23.80 18.75
CA TRP A 77 -16.58 -22.71 18.09
C TRP A 77 -17.89 -23.17 17.44
N ASN A 78 -17.83 -24.18 16.57
CA ASN A 78 -18.97 -24.75 15.88
C ASN A 78 -18.58 -26.05 15.15
N LYS A 79 -19.13 -27.18 15.61
CA LYS A 79 -18.88 -28.52 15.02
C LYS A 79 -19.23 -28.66 13.54
N LYS A 80 -20.07 -27.77 12.98
CA LYS A 80 -20.42 -27.76 11.56
C LYS A 80 -19.36 -27.10 10.67
N TRP A 81 -18.36 -26.43 11.26
CA TRP A 81 -17.27 -25.82 10.51
C TRP A 81 -16.34 -26.90 9.95
N THR A 82 -15.75 -26.62 8.80
CA THR A 82 -14.92 -27.58 8.07
C THR A 82 -13.45 -27.28 8.27
N ILE A 83 -12.61 -28.32 8.32
CA ILE A 83 -11.16 -28.18 8.40
C ILE A 83 -10.59 -28.48 7.02
N ARG A 84 -9.72 -27.62 6.51
CA ARG A 84 -8.99 -27.87 5.25
C ARG A 84 -7.48 -27.69 5.46
N PRO A 85 -6.65 -28.66 5.07
CA PRO A 85 -5.22 -28.45 5.02
C PRO A 85 -4.88 -27.36 4.00
N TYR A 86 -3.89 -26.54 4.32
CA TYR A 86 -3.27 -25.63 3.37
C TYR A 86 -1.78 -25.95 3.28
N PHE A 87 -1.24 -25.89 2.07
CA PHE A 87 0.13 -26.29 1.78
C PHE A 87 1.08 -25.12 1.55
N TYR A 88 0.56 -23.88 1.64
CA TYR A 88 1.34 -22.66 1.54
C TYR A 88 1.68 -22.14 2.94
N SER A 89 2.95 -21.95 3.25
CA SER A 89 3.35 -21.21 4.44
C SER A 89 2.93 -19.74 4.34
N ALA A 90 2.75 -19.07 5.48
CA ALA A 90 2.78 -17.62 5.48
C ALA A 90 4.07 -17.18 4.78
N GLN A 91 3.97 -16.25 3.84
CA GLN A 91 5.14 -15.71 3.14
C GLN A 91 6.18 -15.35 4.20
N PRO A 92 7.43 -15.85 4.10
CA PRO A 92 8.47 -15.46 5.04
C PRO A 92 8.53 -13.94 5.09
N ALA A 93 8.76 -13.39 6.29
CA ALA A 93 8.92 -11.96 6.44
C ALA A 93 9.93 -11.48 5.39
N SER A 94 9.54 -10.49 4.59
CA SER A 94 10.43 -9.98 3.54
C SER A 94 11.78 -9.59 4.15
N GLU A 95 12.85 -9.67 3.36
CA GLU A 95 14.19 -9.26 3.79
C GLU A 95 14.19 -7.89 4.51
N ARG A 96 13.39 -6.95 3.99
CA ARG A 96 13.17 -5.62 4.58
C ARG A 96 12.59 -5.66 6.00
N GLU A 97 11.67 -6.58 6.26
CA GLU A 97 11.08 -6.77 7.59
C GLU A 97 12.04 -7.45 8.56
N ARG A 98 12.87 -8.39 8.08
CA ARG A 98 13.95 -8.96 8.88
C ARG A 98 14.92 -7.87 9.32
N ILE A 99 15.44 -7.09 8.37
CA ILE A 99 16.37 -5.98 8.63
C ILE A 99 15.77 -4.95 9.59
N ARG A 100 14.49 -4.58 9.41
CA ARG A 100 13.80 -3.64 10.30
C ARG A 100 13.77 -4.13 11.75
N ARG A 101 13.48 -5.42 11.97
CA ARG A 101 13.46 -6.01 13.31
C ARG A 101 14.85 -6.06 13.94
N GLU A 102 15.85 -6.54 13.19
CA GLU A 102 17.24 -6.58 13.66
C GLU A 102 17.76 -5.18 14.03
N HIS A 103 17.44 -4.18 13.21
CA HIS A 103 17.74 -2.78 13.50
C HIS A 103 17.07 -2.31 14.80
N ALA A 104 15.79 -2.63 15.02
CA ALA A 104 15.10 -2.25 16.25
C ALA A 104 15.74 -2.89 17.50
N GLU A 105 16.06 -4.18 17.44
CA GLU A 105 16.73 -4.91 18.52
C GLU A 105 18.11 -4.32 18.84
N TRP A 106 18.91 -4.00 17.81
CA TRP A 106 20.19 -3.35 17.97
C TRP A 106 20.05 -1.92 18.54
N SER A 107 19.08 -1.15 18.06
CA SER A 107 18.82 0.23 18.51
C SER A 107 18.39 0.26 19.99
N ASP A 108 17.52 -0.68 20.41
CA ASP A 108 17.11 -0.80 21.81
C ASP A 108 18.28 -1.19 22.71
N LYS A 109 19.14 -2.11 22.26
CA LYS A 109 20.34 -2.51 22.99
C LYS A 109 21.37 -1.38 23.11
N THR A 110 21.52 -0.56 22.07
CA THR A 110 22.56 0.48 21.99
C THR A 110 22.15 1.76 22.70
N PHE A 111 20.91 2.21 22.48
CA PHE A 111 20.44 3.52 22.91
C PHE A 111 19.46 3.46 24.09
N GLY A 112 18.92 2.27 24.40
CA GLY A 112 17.94 2.09 25.47
C GLY A 112 16.59 2.74 25.18
N ASP A 113 15.89 3.10 26.26
CA ASP A 113 14.54 3.69 26.23
C ASP A 113 14.59 5.19 25.92
N VAL A 114 14.85 5.51 24.65
CA VAL A 114 14.79 6.89 24.11
C VAL A 114 13.58 7.10 23.22
N GLY A 115 13.07 8.33 23.21
CA GLY A 115 11.92 8.73 22.39
C GLY A 115 12.27 9.03 20.93
N PRO A 116 11.27 9.35 20.09
CA PRO A 116 11.42 9.50 18.64
C PRO A 116 12.16 10.78 18.20
N VAL A 117 12.36 11.75 19.11
CA VAL A 117 12.93 13.07 18.76
C VAL A 117 14.40 12.99 18.34
N GLY A 118 15.18 12.10 18.95
CA GLY A 118 16.60 11.90 18.61
C GLY A 118 16.77 11.45 17.15
N PRO A 119 16.16 10.32 16.75
CA PRO A 119 16.19 9.86 15.36
C PRO A 119 15.69 10.89 14.35
N LEU A 120 14.65 11.68 14.67
CA LEU A 120 14.15 12.74 13.77
C LEU A 120 15.14 13.90 13.59
N LYS A 121 15.84 14.30 14.66
CA LYS A 121 16.90 15.31 14.56
C LYS A 121 18.08 14.81 13.74
N HIS A 122 18.42 13.53 13.86
CA HIS A 122 19.45 12.89 13.06
C HIS A 122 19.02 12.79 11.60
N LEU A 123 17.78 12.38 11.32
CA LEU A 123 17.23 12.30 9.96
C LEU A 123 17.34 13.62 9.19
N SER A 124 17.26 14.75 9.90
CA SER A 124 17.43 16.07 9.30
C SER A 124 18.86 16.33 8.79
N LYS A 125 19.87 15.69 9.40
CA LYS A 125 21.27 15.73 8.95
C LYS A 125 21.48 14.81 7.75
N GLU A 126 21.02 13.57 7.82
CA GLU A 126 21.21 12.60 6.72
C GLU A 126 20.46 13.06 5.46
N ALA A 127 19.36 13.79 5.60
CA ALA A 127 18.67 14.41 4.48
C ALA A 127 19.54 15.47 3.77
N LEU A 128 20.40 16.20 4.49
CA LEU A 128 21.34 17.15 3.90
C LEU A 128 22.53 16.43 3.26
N GLU A 129 23.03 15.37 3.87
CA GLU A 129 24.12 14.53 3.34
C GLU A 129 23.67 13.83 2.04
N THR A 130 22.48 13.21 2.07
CA THR A 130 21.83 12.66 0.87
C THR A 130 21.57 13.71 -0.20
N ALA A 131 21.20 14.95 0.16
CA ALA A 131 21.01 16.01 -0.82
C ALA A 131 22.31 16.44 -1.51
N ALA A 132 23.46 16.32 -0.83
CA ALA A 132 24.77 16.56 -1.40
C ALA A 132 25.24 15.41 -2.31
N GLU A 133 24.92 14.16 -1.93
CA GLU A 133 25.28 12.95 -2.68
C GLU A 133 24.08 12.00 -2.89
N PRO A 134 23.11 12.33 -3.77
CA PRO A 134 21.86 11.57 -3.91
C PRO A 134 22.01 10.12 -4.39
N GLY A 135 23.20 9.76 -4.87
CA GLY A 135 23.55 8.42 -5.32
C GLY A 135 24.15 7.52 -4.24
N ASP A 136 24.46 8.06 -3.04
CA ASP A 136 24.95 7.24 -1.94
C ASP A 136 23.81 6.44 -1.31
N LEU A 137 23.84 5.12 -1.52
CA LEU A 137 22.85 4.20 -0.98
C LEU A 137 22.94 4.08 0.55
N SER A 138 24.10 4.39 1.14
CA SER A 138 24.32 4.32 2.59
C SER A 138 23.51 5.40 3.30
N GLU A 139 23.57 6.63 2.81
CA GLU A 139 22.81 7.76 3.33
C GLU A 139 21.29 7.56 3.19
N LEU A 140 20.86 6.97 2.07
CA LEU A 140 19.46 6.56 1.88
C LEU A 140 19.03 5.48 2.89
N ALA A 141 19.94 4.56 3.24
CA ALA A 141 19.67 3.53 4.23
C ALA A 141 19.58 4.13 5.65
N ASP A 142 20.45 5.08 6.00
CA ASP A 142 20.40 5.79 7.28
C ASP A 142 19.09 6.55 7.45
N MET A 143 18.63 7.27 6.42
CA MET A 143 17.30 7.88 6.44
C MET A 143 16.18 6.86 6.70
N GLN A 144 16.27 5.67 6.09
CA GLN A 144 15.26 4.63 6.26
C GLN A 144 15.28 4.05 7.69
N PHE A 145 16.46 3.80 8.25
CA PHE A 145 16.62 3.32 9.62
C PHE A 145 16.11 4.33 10.65
N LEU A 146 16.49 5.60 10.50
CA LEU A 146 16.07 6.68 11.39
C LEU A 146 14.55 6.90 11.36
N LEU A 147 13.93 6.78 10.18
CA LEU A 147 12.48 6.88 10.05
C LEU A 147 11.77 5.70 10.75
N TRP A 148 12.25 4.47 10.60
CA TRP A 148 11.69 3.31 11.31
C TRP A 148 11.87 3.44 12.82
N ASP A 149 13.02 3.92 13.28
CA ASP A 149 13.31 4.09 14.70
C ASP A 149 12.40 5.16 15.32
N ALA A 150 12.24 6.30 14.64
CA ALA A 150 11.29 7.33 15.06
C ALA A 150 9.85 6.80 15.11
N GLN A 151 9.42 6.08 14.06
CA GLN A 151 8.07 5.53 13.98
C GLN A 151 7.78 4.56 15.14
N ARG A 152 8.66 3.57 15.37
CA ARG A 152 8.45 2.56 16.40
C ARG A 152 8.51 3.16 17.81
N ARG A 153 9.43 4.10 18.07
CA ARG A 153 9.58 4.78 19.38
C ARG A 153 8.40 5.72 19.67
N ALA A 154 7.68 6.16 18.64
CA ALA A 154 6.42 6.89 18.77
C ALA A 154 5.19 5.97 18.96
N GLY A 155 5.36 4.64 18.96
CA GLY A 155 4.27 3.67 19.05
C GLY A 155 3.37 3.65 17.80
N ILE A 156 3.86 4.14 16.65
CA ILE A 156 3.08 4.22 15.42
C ILE A 156 3.18 2.89 14.67
N THR A 157 2.04 2.24 14.48
CA THR A 157 1.96 0.98 13.73
C THR A 157 2.01 1.19 12.22
N ASP A 158 2.44 0.17 11.49
CA ASP A 158 2.45 0.18 10.01
C ASP A 158 1.06 0.46 9.42
N LYS A 159 0.00 -0.02 10.08
CA LYS A 159 -1.38 0.28 9.66
C LYS A 159 -1.72 1.76 9.80
N GLN A 160 -1.28 2.40 10.89
CA GLN A 160 -1.54 3.82 11.13
C GLN A 160 -0.79 4.70 10.12
N ILE A 161 0.51 4.46 9.92
CA ILE A 161 1.29 5.25 8.95
C ILE A 161 0.81 5.01 7.51
N THR A 162 0.47 3.77 7.14
CA THR A 162 -0.06 3.46 5.80
C THR A 162 -1.37 4.21 5.55
N ARG A 163 -2.29 4.21 6.52
CA ARG A 163 -3.53 4.99 6.40
C ARG A 163 -3.25 6.48 6.25
N ALA A 164 -2.35 7.03 7.08
CA ALA A 164 -1.97 8.43 7.00
C ALA A 164 -1.32 8.78 5.64
N MET A 165 -0.52 7.88 5.06
CA MET A 165 0.06 8.05 3.72
C MET A 165 -1.01 8.08 2.63
N VAL A 166 -2.01 7.19 2.69
CA VAL A 166 -3.15 7.17 1.74
C VAL A 166 -3.93 8.48 1.81
N GLU A 167 -4.34 8.89 3.01
CA GLU A 167 -5.09 10.14 3.22
C GLU A 167 -4.27 11.36 2.76
N LYS A 168 -2.97 11.39 3.10
CA LYS A 168 -2.07 12.48 2.73
C LYS A 168 -1.84 12.55 1.23
N LEU A 169 -1.78 11.42 0.54
CA LEU A 169 -1.61 11.35 -0.91
C LEU A 169 -2.80 11.97 -1.64
N GLU A 170 -4.03 11.67 -1.20
CA GLU A 170 -5.24 12.26 -1.79
C GLU A 170 -5.33 13.78 -1.54
N ILE A 171 -4.94 14.25 -0.34
CA ILE A 171 -4.79 15.68 -0.07
C ILE A 171 -3.74 16.32 -0.99
N ASN A 172 -2.61 15.64 -1.23
CA ASN A 172 -1.55 16.19 -2.09
C ASN A 172 -1.98 16.25 -3.57
N LYS A 173 -2.74 15.26 -4.06
CA LYS A 173 -3.29 15.24 -5.43
C LYS A 173 -4.32 16.36 -5.68
N SER A 174 -5.08 16.75 -4.66
CA SER A 174 -6.10 17.81 -4.78
C SER A 174 -5.53 19.24 -4.67
N ARG A 175 -4.23 19.40 -4.37
CA ARG A 175 -3.58 20.71 -4.26
C ARG A 175 -3.12 21.24 -5.60
N GLN A 176 -2.96 22.56 -5.65
CA GLN A 176 -2.26 23.23 -6.74
C GLN A 176 -0.77 23.37 -6.39
N TRP A 177 0.06 23.12 -7.39
CA TRP A 177 1.52 23.11 -7.30
C TRP A 177 2.09 24.09 -8.34
N PRO A 178 3.21 24.78 -8.03
CA PRO A 178 3.85 25.69 -9.00
C PRO A 178 4.50 24.92 -10.17
N GLU A 179 5.25 25.58 -11.04
CA GLU A 179 6.06 24.92 -12.08
C GLU A 179 7.29 24.18 -11.50
N PRO A 180 7.67 23.01 -12.03
CA PRO A 180 8.84 22.27 -11.53
C PRO A 180 10.14 23.05 -11.64
N LYS A 181 10.91 23.06 -10.54
CA LYS A 181 12.29 23.53 -10.51
C LYS A 181 13.15 22.45 -9.88
N ASP A 182 14.17 22.01 -10.61
CA ASP A 182 15.08 20.98 -10.14
C ASP A 182 15.91 21.46 -8.94
N GLY A 183 16.21 20.54 -8.03
CA GLY A 183 17.00 20.81 -6.81
C GLY A 183 16.32 21.65 -5.72
N GLU A 184 15.05 22.07 -5.88
CA GLU A 184 14.39 23.01 -4.96
C GLU A 184 13.14 22.42 -4.31
N PRO A 185 12.91 22.66 -3.00
CA PRO A 185 11.69 22.24 -2.34
C PRO A 185 10.45 22.90 -2.97
N ARG A 186 9.47 22.07 -3.31
CA ARG A 186 8.20 22.54 -3.87
C ARG A 186 7.13 22.64 -2.80
N LEU A 187 6.58 23.83 -2.61
CA LEU A 187 5.47 24.08 -1.68
C LEU A 187 4.14 24.22 -2.45
N HIS A 188 3.06 23.72 -1.85
CA HIS A 188 1.71 23.89 -2.39
C HIS A 188 1.25 25.35 -2.28
N ILE A 189 0.46 25.78 -3.26
CA ILE A 189 -0.13 27.11 -3.27
C ILE A 189 -1.24 27.14 -2.21
N LYS A 190 -1.06 27.94 -1.15
CA LYS A 190 -2.12 28.23 -0.20
C LYS A 190 -3.04 29.27 -0.84
N LYS A 191 -4.33 28.97 -1.05
CA LYS A 191 -5.32 30.04 -1.26
C LYS A 191 -5.29 30.89 0.01
N HIS A 192 -4.85 32.14 -0.10
CA HIS A 192 -5.07 33.06 1.01
C HIS A 192 -6.58 33.12 1.27
N PRO A 193 -7.05 32.94 2.52
CA PRO A 193 -8.41 33.35 2.83
C PRO A 193 -8.55 34.82 2.43
N ALA A 194 -9.67 35.19 1.82
CA ALA A 194 -9.98 36.58 1.56
C ALA A 194 -9.73 37.37 2.87
N PRO A 195 -9.09 38.56 2.81
CA PRO A 195 -8.87 39.34 4.01
C PRO A 195 -10.22 39.53 4.69
N VAL A 196 -10.29 39.23 5.98
CA VAL A 196 -11.44 39.62 6.81
C VAL A 196 -11.36 41.14 6.93
N VAL A 197 -11.87 41.84 5.92
CA VAL A 197 -11.98 43.30 5.94
C VAL A 197 -13.21 43.60 6.80
N PRO A 198 -13.07 44.36 7.91
CA PRO A 198 -14.21 44.78 8.69
C PRO A 198 -15.25 45.53 7.85
N GLU A 199 -16.51 45.45 8.25
CA GLU A 199 -17.61 46.12 7.54
C GLU A 199 -17.42 47.64 7.51
N GLU A 200 -18.01 48.26 6.48
CA GLU A 200 -18.06 49.71 6.36
C GLU A 200 -18.98 50.27 7.45
N ILE A 201 -18.53 51.29 8.15
CA ILE A 201 -19.37 51.97 9.14
C ILE A 201 -20.13 53.07 8.43
N THR A 202 -21.46 52.99 8.44
CA THR A 202 -22.34 54.06 7.95
C THR A 202 -22.68 55.01 9.11
N ALA A 203 -22.68 56.31 8.84
CA ALA A 203 -23.04 57.33 9.81
C ALA A 203 -24.57 57.51 9.89
N ASP A 204 -25.30 56.39 10.03
CA ASP A 204 -26.75 56.42 10.09
C ASP A 204 -27.21 56.79 11.52
N GLY A 205 -27.27 58.09 11.78
CA GLY A 205 -28.38 58.64 12.53
C GLY A 205 -28.12 59.28 13.90
N ILE A 206 -27.04 58.98 14.64
CA ILE A 206 -26.60 59.77 15.80
C ILE A 206 -25.10 59.49 16.00
N ILE A 207 -24.24 60.32 15.41
CA ILE A 207 -22.80 60.32 15.71
C ILE A 207 -22.46 61.79 15.98
N GLY A 208 -21.95 62.11 17.16
CA GLY A 208 -21.64 63.50 17.53
C GLY A 208 -20.58 64.08 16.59
N MET A 209 -20.54 65.41 16.41
CA MET A 209 -19.59 66.08 15.50
C MET A 209 -18.11 65.71 15.75
N HIS A 210 -17.78 65.17 16.93
CA HIS A 210 -16.46 64.65 17.32
C HIS A 210 -16.12 63.23 16.85
N GLU A 211 -17.08 62.46 16.31
CA GLU A 211 -16.89 61.07 15.89
C GLU A 211 -16.86 60.92 14.34
N CYS A 212 -17.15 62.00 13.60
CA CYS A 212 -17.02 62.08 12.13
C CYS A 212 -15.63 61.67 11.63
N GLY A 213 -14.57 62.21 12.26
CA GLY A 213 -13.19 61.89 11.90
C GLY A 213 -12.81 60.42 12.15
N PHE A 214 -13.51 59.74 13.06
CA PHE A 214 -13.31 58.31 13.31
C PHE A 214 -13.90 57.47 12.17
N VAL A 215 -15.11 57.79 11.70
CA VAL A 215 -15.76 57.10 10.57
C VAL A 215 -14.94 57.28 9.29
N GLU A 216 -14.52 58.51 8.99
CA GLU A 216 -13.68 58.80 7.81
C GLU A 216 -12.33 58.09 7.89
N GLY A 217 -11.66 58.14 9.05
CA GLY A 217 -10.39 57.44 9.26
C GLY A 217 -10.51 55.92 9.16
N TRP A 218 -11.59 55.34 9.69
CA TRP A 218 -11.88 53.92 9.60
C TRP A 218 -12.09 53.48 8.14
N ASN A 219 -12.95 54.18 7.41
CA ASN A 219 -13.26 53.86 6.02
C ASN A 219 -12.07 54.11 5.08
N ALA A 220 -11.22 55.11 5.35
CA ALA A 220 -9.97 55.34 4.62
C ALA A 220 -8.94 54.21 4.85
N CYS A 221 -8.76 53.78 6.11
CA CYS A 221 -7.92 52.63 6.45
C CYS A 221 -8.45 51.34 5.79
N ARG A 222 -9.77 51.13 5.80
CA ARG A 222 -10.44 50.00 5.12
C ARG A 222 -10.18 50.02 3.61
N ALA A 223 -10.34 51.17 2.95
CA ALA A 223 -10.08 51.31 1.52
C ALA A 223 -8.61 51.04 1.17
N ALA A 224 -7.66 51.48 2.00
CA ALA A 224 -6.24 51.18 1.83
C ALA A 224 -5.90 49.69 2.01
N MET A 225 -6.63 48.98 2.89
CA MET A 225 -6.49 47.53 3.03
C MET A 225 -7.01 46.77 1.80
N LEU A 226 -8.10 47.25 1.19
CA LEU A 226 -8.67 46.68 -0.03
C LEU A 226 -7.80 46.97 -1.28
N SER A 227 -7.29 48.20 -1.42
CA SER A 227 -6.50 48.59 -2.60
C SER A 227 -5.18 47.83 -2.73
N LYS A 228 -4.51 47.55 -1.60
CA LYS A 228 -3.29 46.72 -1.56
C LYS A 228 -3.52 45.26 -1.96
N TRP A 229 -4.76 44.79 -1.95
CA TRP A 229 -5.11 43.41 -2.27
C TRP A 229 -5.51 43.21 -3.73
N ILE A 230 -6.11 44.22 -4.38
CA ILE A 230 -6.56 44.13 -5.78
C ILE A 230 -5.39 44.20 -6.78
N THR A 231 -4.23 44.74 -6.38
CA THR A 231 -3.04 44.91 -7.25
C THR A 231 -1.96 43.82 -7.10
N LYS A 232 -2.28 42.64 -6.57
CA LYS A 232 -1.39 41.45 -6.52
C LYS A 232 -2.06 40.25 -7.15
#